data_AF-A0A7C2ZPM6-F1
#
_entry.id   AF-A0A7C2ZPM6-F1
#
_cell.length_a   1.000
_cell.length_b   1.000
_cell.length_c   1.000
_cell.angle_alpha   90.00
_cell.angle_beta   90.00
_cell.angle_gamma   90.00
#
_symmetry.space_group_name_H-M   'P 1'
#
loop_
_entity.id
_entity.type
_entity.pdbx_description
1 polymer ?
#
loop_
_entity_poly.entity_id
_entity_poly.type
_entity_poly.pdbx_seq_one_letter_code
_entity_poly.pdbx_strand_id
1 'polypeptide(L)'
;MAFRRLLFILFLFLSGTYANTLHEIDENKLKEFIKNTFSNYRSSEFIIRSDNLFEKPFIVGRSKNLILVHFASMGATTDLTVLLIYKDNNFQVAKIKDGDKYKDAIFLVCAGGAGRYSHNVKLEEKLKVYEYSIYGKKEDYCRAKVYDFDGKFFVINDQESTIESKNYCRKVCKELDIKSKACMF
;
A
#
# COMPACT_ATOMS: atom_id res chain seq x y z
N MET A 1 -18.44 -7.25 -52.48
CA MET A 1 -17.85 -6.44 -51.38
C MET A 1 -18.67 -6.44 -50.07
N ALA A 2 -19.60 -7.38 -49.84
CA ALA A 2 -20.33 -7.48 -48.56
C ALA A 2 -19.70 -8.46 -47.56
N PHE A 3 -19.02 -9.51 -48.05
CA PHE A 3 -18.51 -10.60 -47.21
C PHE A 3 -17.29 -10.20 -46.35
N ARG A 4 -16.45 -9.27 -46.81
CA ARG A 4 -15.30 -8.75 -46.03
C ARG A 4 -15.69 -7.83 -44.88
N ARG A 5 -16.88 -7.22 -44.90
CA ARG A 5 -17.35 -6.34 -43.82
C ARG A 5 -17.95 -7.14 -42.65
N LEU A 6 -18.48 -8.34 -42.89
CA LEU A 6 -19.02 -9.18 -41.82
C LEU A 6 -17.93 -9.79 -40.93
N LEU A 7 -16.78 -10.15 -41.51
CA LEU A 7 -15.66 -10.75 -40.75
C LEU A 7 -15.02 -9.76 -39.76
N PHE A 8 -15.01 -8.47 -40.10
CA PHE A 8 -14.47 -7.40 -39.25
C PHE A 8 -15.35 -7.12 -38.03
N ILE A 9 -16.67 -7.32 -38.17
CA ILE A 9 -17.61 -7.15 -37.06
C ILE A 9 -17.54 -8.37 -36.13
N LEU A 10 -17.35 -9.59 -36.65
CA LEU A 10 -17.16 -10.76 -35.80
C LEU A 10 -15.88 -10.68 -34.95
N PHE A 11 -14.79 -10.11 -35.48
CA PHE A 11 -13.54 -9.95 -34.73
C PHE A 11 -13.65 -8.97 -33.55
N LEU A 12 -14.55 -7.98 -33.62
CA LEU A 12 -14.78 -7.03 -32.54
C LEU A 12 -15.63 -7.59 -31.39
N PHE A 13 -16.37 -8.69 -31.63
CA PHE A 13 -17.13 -9.39 -30.59
C PHE A 13 -16.40 -10.63 -30.03
N LEU A 14 -15.32 -11.08 -30.69
CA LEU A 14 -14.52 -12.26 -30.28
C LEU A 14 -13.18 -11.92 -29.62
N SER A 15 -12.75 -10.66 -29.62
CA SER A 15 -11.70 -10.19 -28.71
C SER A 15 -12.29 -10.09 -27.31
N GLY A 16 -12.33 -11.26 -26.66
CA GLY A 16 -12.92 -11.49 -25.37
C GLY A 16 -12.73 -10.32 -24.42
N THR A 17 -13.85 -9.87 -23.89
CA THR A 17 -13.91 -9.40 -22.52
C THR A 17 -13.32 -10.52 -21.66
N TYR A 18 -12.00 -10.52 -21.48
CA TYR A 18 -11.42 -10.97 -20.23
C TYR A 18 -12.03 -10.05 -19.19
N ALA A 19 -13.22 -10.42 -18.73
CA ALA A 19 -13.68 -10.03 -17.43
C ALA A 19 -12.50 -10.41 -16.53
N ASN A 20 -11.75 -9.41 -16.09
CA ASN A 20 -10.92 -9.53 -14.91
C ASN A 20 -11.93 -9.87 -13.81
N THR A 21 -12.25 -11.16 -13.67
CA THR A 21 -12.97 -11.69 -12.53
C THR A 21 -12.03 -11.45 -11.37
N LEU A 22 -12.13 -10.26 -10.80
CA LEU A 22 -11.58 -9.96 -9.48
C LEU A 22 -12.24 -11.01 -8.60
N HIS A 23 -11.52 -12.10 -8.30
CA HIS A 23 -12.06 -13.13 -7.44
C HIS A 23 -12.54 -12.45 -6.16
N GLU A 24 -13.80 -12.67 -5.84
CA GLU A 24 -14.39 -12.19 -4.60
C GLU A 24 -13.56 -12.77 -3.45
N ILE A 25 -13.12 -11.89 -2.55
CA ILE A 25 -12.32 -12.29 -1.39
C ILE A 25 -13.28 -12.82 -0.35
N ASP A 26 -13.05 -14.05 0.11
CA ASP A 26 -13.75 -14.58 1.28
C ASP A 26 -13.27 -13.83 2.54
N GLU A 27 -14.14 -12.98 3.09
CA GLU A 27 -13.86 -12.18 4.29
C GLU A 27 -13.54 -13.05 5.51
N ASN A 28 -14.14 -14.24 5.63
CA ASN A 28 -13.89 -15.13 6.77
C ASN A 28 -12.50 -15.73 6.67
N LYS A 29 -12.08 -16.16 5.47
CA LYS A 29 -10.71 -16.63 5.24
C LYS A 29 -9.68 -15.52 5.47
N LEU A 30 -9.97 -14.30 5.04
CA LEU A 30 -9.09 -13.16 5.30
C LEU A 30 -8.94 -12.93 6.80
N LYS A 31 -10.05 -12.92 7.54
CA LYS A 31 -10.05 -12.76 9.00
C LYS A 31 -9.26 -13.86 9.71
N GLU A 32 -9.48 -15.12 9.31
CA GLU A 32 -8.75 -16.27 9.85
C GLU A 32 -7.25 -16.17 9.56
N PHE A 33 -6.88 -15.85 8.32
CA PHE A 33 -5.49 -15.64 7.93
C PHE A 33 -4.82 -14.54 8.75
N ILE A 34 -5.46 -13.39 8.92
CA ILE A 34 -4.94 -12.27 9.71
C ILE A 34 -4.70 -12.71 11.15
N LYS A 35 -5.69 -13.35 11.79
CA LYS A 35 -5.56 -13.78 13.19
C LYS A 35 -4.42 -14.80 13.35
N ASN A 36 -4.40 -15.83 12.52
CA ASN A 36 -3.39 -16.89 12.60
C ASN A 36 -1.97 -16.38 12.32
N THR A 37 -1.83 -15.39 11.42
CA THR A 37 -0.52 -14.83 11.05
C THR A 37 -0.03 -13.80 12.07
N PHE A 38 -0.92 -12.97 12.61
CA PHE A 38 -0.53 -11.76 13.33
C PHE A 38 -0.73 -11.78 14.85
N SER A 39 -1.51 -12.73 15.41
CA SER A 39 -1.82 -12.79 16.85
C SER A 39 -0.62 -12.75 17.80
N ASN A 40 0.56 -13.20 17.35
CA ASN A 40 1.80 -13.13 18.12
C ASN A 40 2.96 -12.55 17.30
N TYR A 41 2.66 -11.69 16.33
CA TYR A 41 3.66 -11.18 15.41
C TYR A 41 4.63 -10.20 16.09
N ARG A 42 5.92 -10.41 15.83
CA ARG A 42 7.01 -9.59 16.33
C ARG A 42 7.95 -9.26 15.18
N SER A 43 8.12 -7.96 14.93
CA SER A 43 9.17 -7.44 14.05
C SER A 43 10.15 -6.58 14.84
N SER A 44 11.19 -6.11 14.17
CA SER A 44 12.06 -5.05 14.69
C SER A 44 11.34 -3.71 14.84
N GLU A 45 10.19 -3.52 14.18
CA GLU A 45 9.48 -2.24 14.08
C GLU A 45 8.28 -2.17 15.04
N PHE A 46 7.65 -3.31 15.38
CA PHE A 46 6.49 -3.36 16.26
C PHE A 46 6.28 -4.76 16.87
N ILE A 47 5.58 -4.81 18.00
CA ILE A 47 5.19 -6.04 18.67
C ILE A 47 3.68 -6.04 18.86
N ILE A 48 3.00 -7.07 18.35
CA ILE A 48 1.57 -7.28 18.54
C ILE A 48 1.42 -8.37 19.60
N ARG A 49 0.76 -8.06 20.73
CA ARG A 49 0.63 -8.98 21.89
C ARG A 49 -0.81 -9.22 22.33
N SER A 50 -1.79 -8.77 21.56
CA SER A 50 -3.20 -8.89 21.94
C SER A 50 -4.07 -9.15 20.72
N ASP A 51 -4.91 -10.16 20.83
CA ASP A 51 -5.94 -10.50 19.85
C ASP A 51 -7.02 -9.42 19.74
N ASN A 52 -7.16 -8.57 20.76
CA ASN A 52 -8.16 -7.50 20.79
C ASN A 52 -7.80 -6.34 19.84
N LEU A 53 -6.62 -6.36 19.22
CA LEU A 53 -6.21 -5.35 18.24
C LEU A 53 -6.77 -5.63 16.85
N PHE A 54 -7.15 -6.89 16.55
CA PHE A 54 -7.71 -7.28 15.26
C PHE A 54 -9.22 -7.01 15.22
N GLU A 55 -9.58 -5.74 15.05
CA GLU A 55 -10.91 -5.41 14.55
C GLU A 55 -11.08 -5.97 13.13
N LYS A 56 -12.33 -6.07 12.65
CA LYS A 56 -12.66 -6.67 11.35
C LYS A 56 -11.70 -6.11 10.26
N PRO A 57 -10.87 -6.96 9.62
CA PRO A 57 -9.92 -6.47 8.62
C PRO A 57 -10.63 -5.70 7.51
N PHE A 58 -10.09 -4.54 7.15
CA PHE A 58 -10.69 -3.64 6.17
C PHE A 58 -9.77 -3.50 4.96
N ILE A 59 -10.28 -3.82 3.77
CA ILE A 59 -9.53 -3.71 2.52
C ILE A 59 -9.52 -2.24 2.09
N VAL A 60 -8.35 -1.63 2.06
CA VAL A 60 -8.14 -0.22 1.70
C VAL A 60 -7.61 0.00 0.29
N GLY A 61 -7.14 -1.06 -0.37
CA GLY A 61 -6.68 -0.99 -1.76
C GLY A 61 -6.57 -2.36 -2.40
N ARG A 62 -6.79 -2.43 -3.71
CA ARG A 62 -6.64 -3.67 -4.50
C ARG A 62 -6.03 -3.37 -5.87
N SER A 63 -5.15 -4.25 -6.32
CA SER A 63 -4.56 -4.20 -7.66
C SER A 63 -4.21 -5.60 -8.12
N LYS A 64 -4.92 -6.12 -9.14
CA LYS A 64 -4.81 -7.53 -9.56
C LYS A 64 -5.02 -8.48 -8.36
N ASN A 65 -4.01 -9.29 -8.03
CA ASN A 65 -3.97 -10.21 -6.91
C ASN A 65 -3.41 -9.58 -5.61
N LEU A 66 -3.10 -8.29 -5.60
CA LEU A 66 -2.55 -7.58 -4.45
C LEU A 66 -3.68 -6.92 -3.67
N ILE A 67 -3.63 -7.03 -2.35
CA ILE A 67 -4.66 -6.51 -1.44
C ILE A 67 -3.98 -5.79 -0.28
N LEU A 68 -4.33 -4.54 -0.07
CA LEU A 68 -3.87 -3.74 1.07
C LEU A 68 -4.97 -3.74 2.14
N VAL A 69 -4.64 -4.14 3.36
CA VAL A 69 -5.61 -4.41 4.43
C VAL A 69 -5.19 -3.72 5.72
N HIS A 70 -6.05 -2.88 6.28
CA HIS A 70 -5.96 -2.48 7.68
C HIS A 70 -6.39 -3.68 8.52
N PHE A 71 -5.49 -4.22 9.33
CA PHE A 71 -5.73 -5.48 10.04
C PHE A 71 -5.70 -5.34 11.56
N ALA A 72 -5.13 -4.27 12.09
CA ALA A 72 -5.16 -3.99 13.52
C ALA A 72 -5.19 -2.49 13.80
N SER A 73 -5.92 -2.06 14.84
CA SER A 73 -5.90 -0.67 15.30
C SER A 73 -4.94 -0.50 16.48
N MET A 74 -4.12 0.54 16.46
CA MET A 74 -3.15 0.89 17.53
C MET A 74 -3.47 2.22 18.22
N GLY A 75 -4.62 2.82 17.95
CA GLY A 75 -5.06 4.07 18.54
C GLY A 75 -6.07 4.79 17.66
N ALA A 76 -6.56 5.95 18.11
CA ALA A 76 -7.66 6.67 17.45
C ALA A 76 -7.39 7.06 15.99
N THR A 77 -6.13 7.24 15.60
CA THR A 77 -5.73 7.63 14.24
C THR A 77 -4.59 6.77 13.72
N THR A 78 -4.44 5.55 14.24
CA THR A 78 -3.28 4.69 13.96
C THR A 78 -3.73 3.26 13.71
N ASP A 79 -3.38 2.75 12.53
CA ASP A 79 -3.67 1.38 12.12
C ASP A 79 -2.41 0.68 11.63
N LEU A 80 -2.37 -0.64 11.76
CA LEU A 80 -1.43 -1.49 11.05
C LEU A 80 -2.06 -1.97 9.76
N THR A 81 -1.31 -1.77 8.67
CA THR A 81 -1.70 -2.14 7.33
C THR A 81 -0.76 -3.18 6.78
N VAL A 82 -1.28 -4.22 6.17
CA VAL A 82 -0.48 -5.25 5.51
C VAL A 82 -0.84 -5.33 4.04
N LEU A 83 0.18 -5.51 3.20
CA LEU A 83 0.01 -5.89 1.81
C LEU A 83 0.05 -7.42 1.68
N LEU A 84 -1.00 -7.97 1.09
CA LEU A 84 -1.19 -9.40 0.85
C LEU A 84 -1.19 -9.70 -0.64
N ILE A 85 -0.71 -10.89 -0.98
CA ILE A 85 -0.85 -11.52 -2.29
C ILE A 85 -1.94 -12.59 -2.15
N TYR A 86 -3.01 -12.49 -2.94
CA TYR A 86 -4.11 -13.46 -2.98
C TYR A 86 -4.07 -14.26 -4.27
N LYS A 87 -3.71 -15.53 -4.15
CA LYS A 87 -3.58 -16.44 -5.28
C LYS A 87 -4.08 -17.81 -4.88
N ASP A 88 -4.76 -18.50 -5.79
CA ASP A 88 -5.21 -19.88 -5.58
C ASP A 88 -6.03 -20.04 -4.28
N ASN A 89 -6.90 -19.05 -3.99
CA ASN A 89 -7.76 -18.98 -2.79
C ASN A 89 -6.99 -18.98 -1.45
N ASN A 90 -5.74 -18.51 -1.47
CA ASN A 90 -4.87 -18.38 -0.30
C ASN A 90 -4.25 -16.98 -0.22
N PHE A 91 -3.90 -16.57 1.00
CA PHE A 91 -3.22 -15.31 1.27
C PHE A 91 -1.76 -15.55 1.64
N GLN A 92 -0.90 -14.63 1.21
CA GLN A 92 0.49 -14.56 1.60
C GLN A 92 0.85 -13.11 1.94
N VAL A 93 1.62 -12.90 3.01
CA VAL A 93 2.19 -11.58 3.32
C VAL A 93 3.21 -11.21 2.24
N ALA A 94 2.99 -10.08 1.58
CA ALA A 94 3.95 -9.57 0.61
C ALA A 94 5.25 -9.16 1.31
N LYS A 95 6.36 -9.27 0.61
CA LYS A 95 7.69 -8.92 1.11
C LYS A 95 8.23 -7.72 0.34
N ILE A 96 8.91 -6.82 1.03
CA ILE A 96 9.58 -5.65 0.46
C ILE A 96 11.08 -5.86 0.52
N LYS A 97 11.76 -5.47 -0.56
CA LYS A 97 13.20 -5.28 -0.63
C LYS A 97 13.51 -3.78 -0.75
N ASP A 98 14.16 -3.26 0.28
CA ASP A 98 14.61 -1.86 0.36
C ASP A 98 16.14 -1.87 0.59
N GLY A 99 16.89 -1.69 -0.50
CA GLY A 99 18.32 -2.02 -0.53
C GLY A 99 18.57 -3.50 -0.25
N ASP A 100 19.43 -3.80 0.72
CA ASP A 100 19.74 -5.18 1.15
C ASP A 100 18.77 -5.73 2.22
N LYS A 101 17.78 -4.94 2.63
CA LYS A 101 16.86 -5.31 3.70
C LYS A 101 15.60 -5.93 3.11
N TYR A 102 15.25 -7.11 3.62
CA TYR A 102 13.99 -7.79 3.34
C TYR A 102 13.09 -7.70 4.55
N LYS A 103 11.84 -7.29 4.35
CA LYS A 103 10.85 -7.24 5.43
C LYS A 103 9.44 -7.56 4.95
N ASP A 104 8.59 -7.95 5.87
CA ASP A 104 7.14 -8.02 5.62
C ASP A 104 6.60 -6.63 5.26
N ALA A 105 5.71 -6.61 4.28
CA ALA A 105 5.05 -5.39 3.79
C ALA A 105 3.94 -4.95 4.76
N ILE A 106 4.35 -4.64 5.98
CA ILE A 106 3.50 -4.16 7.06
C ILE A 106 3.91 -2.73 7.36
N PHE A 107 2.91 -1.86 7.53
CA PHE A 107 3.07 -0.43 7.65
C PHE A 107 2.24 0.08 8.82
N LEU A 108 2.81 1.04 9.54
CA LEU A 108 2.05 1.88 10.45
C LEU A 108 1.40 2.99 9.63
N VAL A 109 0.07 3.05 9.58
CA VAL A 109 -0.66 4.16 8.97
C VAL A 109 -1.13 5.06 10.08
N CYS A 110 -0.73 6.33 10.05
CA CYS A 110 -1.11 7.28 11.07
C CYS A 110 -1.13 8.73 10.57
N ALA A 111 -1.84 9.57 11.31
CA ALA A 111 -1.76 11.02 11.17
C ALA A 111 -2.03 11.69 12.51
N GLY A 112 -1.44 12.86 12.74
CA GLY A 112 -1.67 13.60 13.96
C GLY A 112 -0.89 14.90 14.07
N GLY A 113 -0.82 15.43 15.29
CA GLY A 113 -0.12 16.67 15.59
C GLY A 113 -0.71 17.87 14.83
N ALA A 114 -2.03 17.96 14.69
CA ALA A 114 -2.71 18.95 13.85
C ALA A 114 -2.25 18.90 12.36
N GLY A 115 -2.03 17.69 11.85
CA GLY A 115 -1.59 17.45 10.47
C GLY A 115 -0.08 17.58 10.27
N ARG A 116 0.71 17.74 11.34
CA ARG A 116 2.17 17.94 11.26
C ARG A 116 2.96 16.65 11.02
N TYR A 117 2.35 15.49 11.22
CA TYR A 117 2.93 14.22 10.77
C TYR A 117 1.88 13.32 10.14
N SER A 118 2.33 12.48 9.21
CA SER A 118 1.55 11.37 8.69
C SER A 118 2.46 10.27 8.14
N HIS A 119 1.99 9.04 8.26
CA HIS A 119 2.48 7.88 7.51
C HIS A 119 1.28 7.25 6.81
N ASN A 120 1.38 7.03 5.50
CA ASN A 120 0.29 6.47 4.71
C ASN A 120 0.83 5.51 3.64
N VAL A 121 0.04 4.51 3.28
CA VAL A 121 0.37 3.57 2.21
C VAL A 121 -0.78 3.49 1.22
N LYS A 122 -0.45 3.46 -0.07
CA LYS A 122 -1.41 3.32 -1.17
C LYS A 122 -1.00 2.19 -2.09
N LEU A 123 -2.01 1.48 -2.59
CA LEU A 123 -1.86 0.44 -3.60
C LEU A 123 -2.70 0.83 -4.83
N GLU A 124 -2.02 1.29 -5.87
CA GLU A 124 -2.59 1.58 -7.19
C GLU A 124 -1.98 0.57 -8.18
N GLU A 125 -1.31 1.01 -9.25
CA GLU A 125 -0.47 0.14 -10.07
C GLU A 125 0.83 -0.28 -9.35
N LYS A 126 1.29 0.58 -8.43
CA LYS A 126 2.49 0.39 -7.61
C LYS A 126 2.16 0.56 -6.14
N LEU A 127 3.03 0.03 -5.28
CA LEU A 127 2.96 0.27 -3.85
C LEU A 127 3.69 1.58 -3.53
N LYS A 128 2.98 2.52 -2.92
CA LYS A 128 3.53 3.82 -2.55
C LYS A 128 3.40 4.04 -1.05
N VAL A 129 4.48 4.43 -0.41
CA VAL A 129 4.54 4.73 1.02
C VAL A 129 4.94 6.18 1.20
N TYR A 130 4.09 6.96 1.87
CA TYR A 130 4.26 8.38 2.09
C TYR A 130 4.47 8.66 3.56
N GLU A 131 5.42 9.54 3.87
CA GLU A 131 5.74 9.84 5.25
C GLU A 131 6.26 11.27 5.39
N TYR A 132 5.78 11.98 6.41
CA TYR A 132 6.36 13.25 6.82
C TYR A 132 6.20 13.50 8.32
N SER A 133 7.09 14.34 8.83
CA SER A 133 7.00 14.98 10.14
C SER A 133 7.60 16.38 9.99
N ILE A 134 6.77 17.42 10.10
CA ILE A 134 7.14 18.81 9.80
C ILE A 134 6.63 19.71 10.92
N TYR A 135 7.56 20.25 11.72
CA TYR A 135 7.31 21.13 12.86
C TYR A 135 8.07 22.46 12.78
N GLY A 136 8.73 22.75 11.67
CA GLY A 136 9.64 23.89 11.52
C GLY A 136 11.00 23.67 12.17
N LYS A 137 11.41 22.40 12.35
CA LYS A 137 12.63 22.00 13.06
C LYS A 137 13.68 21.43 12.11
N LYS A 138 14.90 21.27 12.63
CA LYS A 138 16.02 20.69 11.88
C LYS A 138 15.83 19.21 11.61
N GLU A 139 14.96 18.52 12.32
CA GLU A 139 14.71 17.08 12.17
C GLU A 139 13.57 16.80 11.19
N ASP A 140 12.88 17.85 10.74
CA ASP A 140 11.75 17.72 9.82
C ASP A 140 12.14 16.93 8.57
N TYR A 141 11.24 16.07 8.13
CA TYR A 141 11.43 15.27 6.93
C TYR A 141 10.11 15.07 6.20
N CYS A 142 10.24 14.83 4.90
CA CYS A 142 9.16 14.36 4.06
C CYS A 142 9.74 13.48 2.96
N ARG A 143 9.08 12.36 2.68
CA ARG A 143 9.50 11.41 1.65
C ARG A 143 8.31 10.60 1.13
N ALA A 144 8.49 10.08 -0.07
CA ALA A 144 7.68 9.03 -0.66
C ALA A 144 8.61 7.91 -1.16
N LYS A 145 8.18 6.66 -0.99
CA LYS A 145 8.85 5.48 -1.55
C LYS A 145 7.90 4.77 -2.48
N VAL A 146 8.37 4.44 -3.67
CA VAL A 146 7.65 3.72 -4.70
C VAL A 146 8.30 2.35 -4.87
N TYR A 147 7.48 1.30 -4.88
CA TYR A 147 7.95 -0.07 -5.06
C TYR A 147 7.27 -0.75 -6.23
N ASP A 148 8.07 -1.43 -7.04
CA ASP A 148 7.65 -2.25 -8.17
C ASP A 148 7.59 -3.72 -7.77
N PHE A 149 6.57 -4.45 -8.23
CA PHE A 149 6.46 -5.88 -7.97
C PHE A 149 7.20 -6.68 -9.05
N ASP A 150 8.25 -7.41 -8.65
CA ASP A 150 9.05 -8.24 -9.57
C ASP A 150 8.49 -9.66 -9.79
N GLY A 151 7.35 -9.98 -9.17
CA GLY A 151 6.74 -11.31 -9.14
C GLY A 151 6.97 -12.08 -7.84
N LYS A 152 7.92 -11.64 -7.00
CA LYS A 152 8.23 -12.24 -5.69
C LYS A 152 8.24 -11.20 -4.57
N PHE A 153 8.84 -10.04 -4.83
CA PHE A 153 9.06 -8.96 -3.87
C PHE A 153 8.62 -7.62 -4.46
N PHE A 154 8.32 -6.69 -3.57
CA PHE A 154 8.23 -5.27 -3.89
C PHE A 154 9.61 -4.65 -3.74
N VAL A 155 10.23 -4.23 -4.84
CA VAL A 155 11.57 -3.67 -4.88
C VAL A 155 11.49 -2.15 -5.01
N ILE A 156 12.28 -1.43 -4.21
CA ILE A 156 12.28 0.04 -4.26
C ILE A 156 12.74 0.55 -5.64
N ASN A 157 12.02 1.55 -6.15
CA ASN A 157 12.38 2.30 -7.34
C ASN A 157 12.85 3.70 -6.92
N ASP A 158 14.16 3.90 -6.82
CA ASP A 158 14.75 5.14 -6.28
C ASP A 158 14.46 6.36 -7.15
N GLN A 159 14.44 6.17 -8.48
CA GLN A 159 14.18 7.27 -9.41
C GLN A 159 12.75 7.78 -9.25
N GLU A 160 11.76 6.89 -9.27
CA GLU A 160 10.37 7.28 -9.06
C GLU A 160 10.10 7.76 -7.65
N SER A 161 10.74 7.15 -6.63
CA SER A 161 10.66 7.61 -5.25
C SER A 161 11.13 9.05 -5.09
N THR A 162 12.20 9.45 -5.80
CA THR A 162 12.70 10.82 -5.79
C THR A 162 11.69 11.79 -6.39
N ILE A 163 11.10 11.45 -7.53
CA ILE A 163 10.10 12.28 -8.22
C ILE A 163 8.83 12.40 -7.38
N GLU A 164 8.32 11.27 -6.89
CA GLU A 164 7.13 11.20 -6.05
C GLU A 164 7.34 11.98 -4.75
N SER A 165 8.52 11.87 -4.12
CA SER A 165 8.88 12.64 -2.92
C SER A 165 8.80 14.13 -3.18
N LYS A 166 9.41 14.64 -4.26
CA LYS A 166 9.37 16.07 -4.59
C LYS A 166 7.94 16.58 -4.76
N ASN A 167 7.11 15.84 -5.49
CA ASN A 167 5.72 16.22 -5.74
C ASN A 167 4.88 16.18 -4.46
N TYR A 168 4.98 15.08 -3.71
CA TYR A 168 4.26 14.90 -2.45
C TYR A 168 4.65 15.95 -1.42
N CYS A 169 5.95 16.17 -1.21
CA CYS A 169 6.43 17.07 -0.18
C CYS A 169 6.16 18.54 -0.54
N ARG A 170 6.20 18.92 -1.82
CA ARG A 170 5.75 20.24 -2.26
C ARG A 170 4.27 20.48 -1.90
N LYS A 171 3.42 19.48 -2.10
CA LYS A 171 2.00 19.56 -1.74
C LYS A 171 1.81 19.73 -0.23
N VAL A 172 2.41 18.84 0.58
CA VAL A 172 2.31 18.89 2.05
C VAL A 172 2.81 20.23 2.59
N CYS A 173 3.97 20.69 2.14
CA CYS A 173 4.55 21.95 2.60
C CYS A 173 3.70 23.17 2.24
N LYS A 174 3.03 23.15 1.08
CA LYS A 174 2.07 24.20 0.71
C LYS A 174 0.84 24.20 1.62
N GLU A 175 0.33 23.01 1.98
CA GLU A 175 -0.82 22.87 2.87
C GLU A 175 -0.50 23.27 4.32
N LEU A 176 0.72 23.00 4.78
CA LEU A 176 1.13 23.27 6.16
C LEU A 176 1.59 24.70 6.42
N ASP A 177 1.90 25.46 5.36
CA ASP A 177 2.44 26.84 5.38
C ASP A 177 3.55 27.04 6.43
N ILE A 178 4.50 26.10 6.50
CA ILE A 178 5.65 26.13 7.41
C ILE A 178 6.95 26.25 6.63
N LYS A 179 7.85 27.12 7.13
CA LYS A 179 9.25 27.12 6.72
C LYS A 179 9.99 25.94 7.36
N SER A 180 10.41 24.99 6.54
CA SER A 180 11.15 23.81 6.99
C SER A 180 12.16 23.37 5.94
N LYS A 181 13.25 22.72 6.36
CA LYS A 181 14.21 22.09 5.44
C LYS A 181 13.55 21.00 4.58
N ALA A 182 12.51 20.34 5.11
CA ALA A 182 11.74 19.34 4.38
C ALA A 182 10.93 19.93 3.22
N CYS A 183 10.85 21.26 3.17
CA CYS A 183 10.12 22.05 2.18
C CYS A 183 11.01 22.78 1.18
N MET A 184 12.33 22.51 1.20
CA MET A 184 13.28 23.08 0.26
C MET A 184 13.48 22.10 -0.91
N PHE A 185 13.03 22.49 -2.11
CA PHE A 185 13.05 21.66 -3.34
C PHE A 185 13.69 22.39 -4.50
#